data_AF-A0A4V2BI10-F1
#
_entry.id   AF-A0A4V2BI10-F1
#
_cell.length_a   1.000
_cell.length_b   1.000
_cell.length_c   1.000
_cell.angle_alpha   90.00
_cell.angle_beta   90.00
_cell.angle_gamma   90.00
#
_symmetry.space_group_name_H-M   'P 1'
#
loop_
_entity.id
_entity.type
_entity.pdbx_description
1 polymer ?
#
loop_
_entity_poly.entity_id
_entity_poly.type
_entity_poly.pdbx_seq_one_letter_code
_entity_poly.pdbx_strand_id
1 'polypeptide(L)' 'MSSQAQVIKTRLPSPPPSVPVLLATVHAALAELKAKDVVEIDVRGKSSVADYMVIASGTSTRHVKS' A
#
# COMPACT_ATOMS: atom_id res chain seq x y z
N MET A 1 -15.76 -20.57 -5.14
CA MET A 1 -14.62 -19.89 -5.80
C MET A 1 -13.74 -19.31 -4.69
N SER A 2 -12.77 -20.09 -4.19
CA SER A 2 -11.95 -19.72 -3.03
C SER A 2 -10.94 -18.64 -3.42
N SER A 3 -11.03 -17.46 -2.81
CA SER A 3 -10.01 -16.42 -2.90
C SER A 3 -8.92 -16.78 -1.90
N GLN A 4 -7.82 -17.39 -2.34
CA GLN A 4 -6.62 -17.47 -1.51
C GLN A 4 -6.22 -16.04 -1.13
N ALA A 5 -6.16 -15.75 0.17
CA ALA A 5 -5.63 -14.49 0.65
C ALA A 5 -4.17 -14.40 0.22
N GLN A 6 -3.78 -13.34 -0.50
CA GLN A 6 -2.37 -13.08 -0.73
C GLN A 6 -1.68 -12.92 0.64
N VAL A 7 -0.77 -13.85 0.96
CA VAL A 7 0.00 -13.81 2.20
C VAL A 7 0.91 -12.58 2.14
N ILE A 8 0.59 -11.56 2.95
CA ILE A 8 1.48 -10.41 3.18
C ILE A 8 2.79 -10.98 3.74
N LYS A 9 3.93 -10.64 3.13
CA LYS A 9 5.25 -11.07 3.59
C LYS A 9 5.38 -10.78 5.09
N THR A 10 5.42 -11.83 5.91
CA THR A 10 5.33 -11.74 7.39
C THR A 10 6.64 -11.31 8.07
N ARG A 11 7.70 -11.08 7.30
CA ARG A 11 8.98 -10.58 7.81
C ARG A 11 9.29 -9.21 7.26
N LEU A 12 9.34 -8.24 8.17
CA LEU A 12 9.91 -6.92 7.91
C LEU A 12 11.41 -7.06 7.64
N PRO A 13 11.95 -6.34 6.64
CA PRO A 13 13.40 -6.25 6.46
C PRO A 13 14.06 -5.60 7.69
N SER A 14 15.25 -6.08 8.03
CA SER A 14 16.09 -5.52 9.11
C SER A 14 17.35 -4.88 8.49
N PRO A 15 17.63 -3.59 8.71
CA PRO A 15 16.79 -2.63 9.45
C PRO A 15 15.51 -2.25 8.67
N PRO A 16 14.46 -1.77 9.37
CA PRO A 16 13.26 -1.28 8.71
C PRO A 16 13.60 -0.08 7.81
N PRO A 17 13.00 0.03 6.62
CA PRO A 17 13.22 1.18 5.74
C PRO A 17 12.69 2.45 6.40
N SER A 18 13.30 3.57 6.07
CA SER A 18 12.78 4.87 6.48
C SER A 18 11.39 5.11 5.87
N VAL A 19 10.56 5.91 6.56
CA VAL A 19 9.20 6.23 6.11
C VAL A 19 9.15 6.79 4.67
N PRO A 20 10.05 7.71 4.24
CA PRO A 20 10.05 8.20 2.86
C PRO A 20 10.32 7.11 1.83
N VAL A 21 11.20 6.15 2.15
CA VAL A 21 11.51 5.02 1.27
C VAL A 21 10.29 4.09 1.15
N LEU A 22 9.58 3.86 2.25
CA LEU A 22 8.38 3.03 2.24
C LEU A 22 7.27 3.66 1.39
N LEU A 23 7.01 4.96 1.57
CA LEU A 23 6.03 5.69 0.76
C LEU A 23 6.40 5.70 -0.72
N ALA A 24 7.67 5.99 -1.05
CA ALA A 24 8.15 5.94 -2.42
C ALA A 24 7.96 4.55 -3.07
N THR A 25 8.21 3.48 -2.30
CA THR A 25 8.00 2.10 -2.77
C THR A 25 6.53 1.82 -3.08
N VAL A 26 5.62 2.26 -2.19
CA VAL A 26 4.18 2.10 -2.40
C VAL A 26 3.71 2.89 -3.63
N HIS A 27 4.12 4.16 -3.76
CA HIS A 27 3.75 4.99 -4.93
C HIS A 27 4.31 4.44 -6.24
N ALA A 28 5.55 3.92 -6.23
CA ALA A 28 6.14 3.29 -7.39
C ALA A 28 5.37 2.04 -7.83
N ALA A 29 4.99 1.17 -6.88
CA ALA A 29 4.19 -0.02 -7.17
C ALA A 29 2.79 0.34 -7.71
N LEU A 30 2.12 1.34 -7.11
CA LEU A 30 0.83 1.82 -7.60
C LEU A 30 0.93 2.44 -9.00
N ALA A 31 2.02 3.15 -9.29
CA ALA A 31 2.28 3.72 -10.61
C ALA A 31 2.56 2.61 -11.66
N GLU A 32 3.34 1.60 -11.31
CA GLU A 32 3.62 0.43 -12.16
C GLU A 32 2.32 -0.29 -12.56
N LEU A 33 1.42 -0.47 -11.58
CA LEU A 33 0.11 -1.09 -11.80
C LEU A 33 -0.92 -0.16 -12.46
N LYS A 34 -0.60 1.13 -12.64
CA LYS A 34 -1.50 2.16 -13.19
C LYS A 34 -2.79 2.33 -12.37
N ALA A 35 -2.65 2.33 -11.05
CA ALA A 35 -3.74 2.61 -10.13
C ALA A 35 -4.37 3.99 -10.39
N LYS A 36 -5.63 4.15 -10.01
CA LYS A 36 -6.43 5.37 -10.15
C LYS A 36 -6.63 6.04 -8.79
N ASP A 37 -6.84 7.36 -8.82
CA ASP A 37 -7.24 8.14 -7.64
C ASP A 37 -6.36 7.87 -6.39
N VAL A 38 -5.03 7.84 -6.60
CA VAL A 38 -4.07 7.61 -5.52
C VAL A 38 -4.03 8.85 -4.62
N VAL A 39 -4.42 8.67 -3.36
CA VAL A 39 -4.43 9.72 -2.35
C VAL A 39 -3.64 9.25 -1.13
N GLU A 40 -2.69 10.08 -0.70
CA GLU A 40 -1.97 9.88 0.56
C GLU A 40 -2.59 10.74 1.66
N ILE A 41 -2.79 10.15 2.83
CA ILE A 41 -3.37 10.79 4.00
C ILE A 41 -2.37 10.64 5.16
N ASP A 42 -1.92 11.77 5.69
CA ASP A 42 -1.20 11.83 6.96
C ASP A 42 -2.19 11.67 8.13
N VAL A 43 -2.09 10.55 8.82
CA VAL A 43 -2.95 10.18 9.95
C VAL A 43 -2.22 10.27 11.29
N ARG A 44 -0.97 10.76 11.31
CA ARG A 44 -0.24 11.02 12.55
C ARG A 44 -1.01 12.01 13.42
N GLY A 45 -1.13 11.70 14.70
CA GLY A 45 -1.92 12.49 15.65
C GLY A 45 -3.45 12.36 15.50
N LYS A 46 -3.94 11.62 14.49
CA LYS A 46 -5.38 11.30 14.31
C LYS A 46 -5.68 9.84 14.67
N SER A 47 -4.73 8.93 14.44
CA SER A 47 -4.84 7.50 14.77
C SER A 47 -3.50 6.97 15.27
N SER A 48 -3.53 5.97 16.15
CA SER A 48 -2.35 5.24 16.62
C SER A 48 -2.03 3.99 15.79
N VAL A 49 -2.85 3.68 14.78
CA VAL A 49 -2.73 2.44 13.99
C VAL A 49 -1.59 2.52 12.97
N ALA A 50 -1.40 3.67 12.34
CA ALA A 50 -0.40 3.89 11.28
C ALA A 50 -0.01 5.38 11.21
N ASP A 51 1.11 5.67 10.55
CA ASP A 51 1.55 7.05 10.29
C ASP A 51 0.88 7.63 9.03
N TYR A 52 0.84 6.85 7.96
CA TYR A 52 0.29 7.24 6.67
C TYR A 52 -0.68 6.19 6.15
N MET A 53 -1.71 6.65 5.45
CA MET A 53 -2.67 5.80 4.77
C MET A 53 -2.71 6.21 3.29
N VAL A 54 -2.51 5.25 2.39
CA VAL A 54 -2.60 5.47 0.95
C VAL A 54 -3.83 4.74 0.43
N ILE A 55 -4.71 5.48 -0.24
CA ILE A 55 -5.93 4.96 -0.86
C ILE A 55 -5.74 5.00 -2.37
N ALA A 56 -6.09 3.92 -3.06
CA ALA A 56 -6.04 3.84 -4.51
C ALA A 56 -7.18 2.98 -5.05
N SER A 57 -7.59 3.28 -6.27
CA SER A 57 -8.67 2.63 -7.00
C SER A 57 -8.14 1.77 -8.15
N GLY A 58 -8.78 0.63 -8.40
CA GLY A 58 -8.55 -0.20 -9.58
C GLY A 58 -9.79 -0.23 -10.47
N THR A 59 -9.60 -0.45 -11.77
CA THR A 59 -10.69 -0.45 -12.76
C THR A 59 -11.46 -1.77 -12.82
N SER A 60 -10.99 -2.83 -12.15
CA SER A 60 -11.65 -4.13 -12.08
C SER A 60 -11.14 -4.94 -10.89
N THR A 61 -11.88 -5.98 -10.49
CA THR A 61 -11.46 -6.91 -9.43
C THR A 61 -10.11 -7.56 -9.72
N ARG A 62 -9.80 -7.83 -10.99
CA ARG A 62 -8.49 -8.37 -11.38
C ARG A 62 -7.39 -7.34 -11.19
N HIS A 63 -7.63 -6.09 -11.59
CA HIS A 63 -6.67 -5.00 -11.43
C HIS A 63 -6.34 -4.78 -9.95
N VAL A 64 -7.35 -4.73 -9.06
CA VAL A 64 -7.14 -4.55 -7.61
C VAL A 64 -6.35 -5.70 -6.98
N LYS A 65 -6.38 -6.90 -7.56
CA LYS A 65 -5.68 -8.10 -7.05
C LYS A 65 -4.28 -8.32 -7.64
N SER A 66 -3.87 -7.52 -8.63
CA SER A 66 -2.58 -7.66 -9.33
C SER A 66 -1.45 -7.10 -8.48
#